data_AF-A0AAV4AF75-F1
#
_entry.id   AF-A0AAV4AF75-F1
#
_cell.length_a   1.000
_cell.length_b   1.000
_cell.length_c   1.000
_cell.angle_alpha   90.00
_cell.angle_beta   90.00
_cell.angle_gamma   90.00
#
_symmetry.space_group_name_H-M   'P 1'
#
loop_
_entity.id
_entity.type
_entity.pdbx_description
1 polymer ?
#
loop_
_entity_poly.entity_id
_entity_poly.type
_entity_poly.pdbx_seq_one_letter_code
_entity_poly.pdbx_strand_id
1 'polypeptide(L)'
;MATMIVPIHQLIEEYKARPCLWKTTAKEYSNKIIRRRAVEGICEALKLPCDSATLTGLKRKIKNLRSTFAKELRNIAKSQKSGASADDIYEPSWKWFQHLDFLRTHIQVRAGESNLDEVLVSS
;
A
#
# COMPACT_ATOMS: atom_id res chain seq x y z
N MET A 1 23.84 -14.18 -6.77
CA MET A 1 22.50 -13.98 -6.15
C MET A 1 21.60 -13.33 -7.20
N ALA A 2 20.69 -14.09 -7.82
CA ALA A 2 19.80 -13.55 -8.85
C ALA A 2 18.79 -12.60 -8.22
N THR A 3 18.86 -11.32 -8.56
CA THR A 3 17.86 -10.33 -8.15
C THR A 3 16.57 -10.63 -8.91
N MET A 4 15.67 -11.44 -8.34
CA MET A 4 14.40 -11.74 -8.98
C MET A 4 13.57 -10.45 -9.13
N ILE A 5 13.40 -10.02 -10.37
CA ILE A 5 12.63 -8.83 -10.72
C ILE A 5 11.15 -9.21 -10.59
N VAL A 6 10.54 -8.89 -9.45
CA VAL A 6 9.08 -9.04 -9.28
C VAL A 6 8.38 -7.99 -10.14
N PRO A 7 7.57 -8.39 -11.14
CA PRO A 7 6.84 -7.46 -11.99
C PRO A 7 5.72 -6.77 -11.19
N ILE A 8 5.93 -5.48 -10.87
CA ILE A 8 5.05 -4.74 -9.94
C ILE A 8 3.61 -4.65 -10.44
N HIS A 9 3.41 -4.44 -11.74
CA HIS A 9 2.08 -4.37 -12.32
C HIS A 9 1.27 -5.66 -12.08
N GLN A 10 1.83 -6.82 -12.45
CA GLN A 10 1.20 -8.12 -12.22
C GLN A 10 1.01 -8.40 -10.73
N LEU A 11 1.97 -8.01 -9.88
CA LEU A 11 1.81 -8.12 -8.43
C LEU A 11 0.58 -7.35 -7.93
N ILE A 12 0.32 -6.16 -8.47
CA ILE A 12 -0.85 -5.36 -8.08
C ILE A 12 -2.15 -6.03 -8.54
N GLU A 13 -2.20 -6.54 -9.78
CA GLU A 13 -3.38 -7.25 -10.29
C GLU A 13 -3.69 -8.52 -9.49
N GLU A 14 -2.67 -9.35 -9.22
CA GLU A 14 -2.83 -10.56 -8.40
C GLU A 14 -3.22 -10.23 -6.95
N TYR A 15 -2.69 -9.13 -6.41
CA TYR A 15 -3.07 -8.65 -5.08
C TYR A 15 -4.53 -8.17 -5.05
N LYS A 16 -4.96 -7.39 -6.05
CA LYS A 16 -6.33 -6.91 -6.22
C LYS A 16 -7.33 -8.07 -6.32
N ALA A 17 -6.97 -9.12 -7.06
CA ALA A 17 -7.79 -10.32 -7.24
C ALA A 17 -8.00 -11.16 -5.96
N ARG A 18 -7.27 -10.88 -4.86
CA ARG A 18 -7.32 -11.66 -3.61
C ARG A 18 -7.80 -10.80 -2.43
N PRO A 19 -9.13 -10.59 -2.26
CA PRO A 19 -9.69 -9.76 -1.19
C PRO A 19 -9.25 -10.15 0.22
N CYS A 20 -8.97 -11.44 0.47
CA CYS A 20 -8.46 -11.91 1.76
C CYS A 20 -7.14 -11.24 2.19
N LEU A 21 -6.41 -10.60 1.26
CA LEU A 21 -5.16 -9.90 1.55
C LEU A 21 -5.34 -8.39 1.87
N TRP A 22 -6.51 -7.80 1.59
CA TRP A 22 -6.68 -6.34 1.70
C TRP A 22 -8.04 -5.86 2.23
N LYS A 23 -9.08 -6.67 2.08
CA LYS A 23 -10.44 -6.36 2.53
C LYS A 23 -10.60 -6.74 4.00
N THR A 24 -10.33 -5.79 4.89
CA THR A 24 -10.38 -6.00 6.36
C THR A 24 -11.75 -6.45 6.89
N THR A 25 -12.82 -6.14 6.15
CA THR A 25 -14.19 -6.53 6.48
C THR A 25 -14.53 -7.97 6.08
N ALA A 26 -13.69 -8.64 5.29
CA ALA A 26 -13.88 -10.03 4.91
C ALA A 26 -13.47 -10.97 6.04
N LYS A 27 -14.25 -12.02 6.31
CA LYS A 27 -13.95 -13.03 7.35
C LYS A 27 -12.61 -13.71 7.12
N GLU A 28 -12.23 -13.87 5.85
CA GLU A 28 -11.00 -14.49 5.39
C GLU A 28 -9.76 -13.66 5.71
N TYR A 29 -9.90 -12.35 5.93
CA TYR A 29 -8.78 -11.46 6.21
C TYR A 29 -8.07 -11.80 7.53
N SER A 30 -8.81 -12.26 8.54
CA SER A 30 -8.21 -12.69 9.82
C SER A 30 -7.60 -14.09 9.72
N ASN A 31 -7.99 -14.89 8.72
CA ASN A 31 -7.54 -16.25 8.55
C ASN A 31 -6.09 -16.31 8.00
N LYS A 32 -5.15 -16.66 8.87
CA LYS A 32 -3.72 -16.78 8.54
C LYS A 32 -3.45 -17.82 7.44
N ILE A 33 -4.20 -18.91 7.38
CA ILE A 33 -4.02 -19.99 6.41
C ILE A 33 -4.46 -19.51 5.02
N ILE A 34 -5.64 -18.89 4.92
CA ILE A 34 -6.16 -18.38 3.65
C ILE A 34 -5.23 -17.29 3.10
N ARG A 35 -4.78 -16.36 3.95
CA ARG A 35 -3.82 -15.33 3.52
C ARG A 35 -2.49 -15.91 3.07
N ARG A 36 -1.98 -16.93 3.74
CA ARG A 36 -0.75 -17.60 3.31
C ARG A 36 -0.93 -18.21 1.91
N ARG A 37 -1.98 -19.01 1.71
CA ARG A 37 -2.33 -19.61 0.42
C ARG A 37 -2.51 -18.57 -0.68
N ALA A 38 -3.10 -17.44 -0.35
CA ALA A 38 -3.26 -16.33 -1.29
C ALA A 38 -1.91 -15.77 -1.75
N VAL A 39 -0.94 -15.58 -0.84
CA VAL A 39 0.43 -15.14 -1.21
C VAL A 39 1.19 -16.23 -1.98
N GLU A 40 1.03 -17.50 -1.62
CA GLU A 40 1.58 -18.64 -2.36
C GLU A 40 1.05 -18.65 -3.80
N GLY A 41 -0.25 -18.45 -3.99
CA GLY A 41 -0.84 -18.29 -5.33
C GLY A 41 -0.36 -17.06 -6.10
N ILE A 42 0.13 -16.01 -5.44
CA ILE A 42 0.80 -14.89 -6.11
C ILE A 42 2.20 -15.33 -6.60
N CYS A 43 2.95 -16.12 -5.80
CA CYS A 43 4.23 -16.68 -6.25
C CYS A 43 4.05 -17.49 -7.53
N GLU A 44 3.06 -18.39 -7.55
CA GLU A 44 2.76 -19.24 -8.70
C GLU A 44 2.39 -18.42 -9.95
N ALA A 45 1.48 -17.44 -9.81
CA ALA A 45 1.08 -16.57 -10.91
C ALA A 45 2.25 -15.75 -11.48
N LEU A 46 3.17 -15.32 -10.62
CA LEU A 46 4.38 -14.59 -11.01
C LEU A 46 5.54 -15.50 -11.41
N LYS A 47 5.33 -16.82 -11.44
CA LYS A 47 6.37 -17.85 -11.74
C LYS A 47 7.60 -17.71 -10.84
N LEU A 48 7.38 -17.34 -9.58
CA LEU A 48 8.41 -17.21 -8.55
C LEU A 48 8.49 -18.50 -7.71
N PRO A 49 9.68 -18.86 -7.18
CA PRO A 49 9.80 -19.97 -6.24
C PRO A 49 8.96 -19.68 -4.99
N CYS A 50 8.13 -20.64 -4.59
CA CYS A 50 7.23 -20.48 -3.45
C CYS A 50 7.92 -20.82 -2.12
N ASP A 51 9.12 -20.27 -1.90
CA ASP A 51 9.89 -20.46 -0.68
C ASP A 51 9.63 -19.36 0.36
N SER A 52 10.09 -19.59 1.60
CA SER A 52 9.89 -18.64 2.71
C SER A 52 10.47 -17.25 2.44
N ALA A 53 11.62 -17.18 1.74
CA ALA A 53 12.28 -15.93 1.39
C ALA A 53 11.45 -15.10 0.41
N THR A 54 10.92 -15.73 -0.64
CA THR A 54 10.10 -15.10 -1.67
C THR A 54 8.75 -14.66 -1.11
N LEU A 55 8.09 -15.50 -0.31
CA LEU A 55 6.84 -15.15 0.38
C LEU A 55 7.05 -13.92 1.27
N THR A 56 8.18 -13.85 1.98
CA THR A 56 8.53 -12.70 2.83
C THR A 56 8.83 -11.46 1.99
N GLY A 57 9.53 -11.60 0.86
CA GLY A 57 9.80 -10.53 -0.09
C GLY A 57 8.53 -9.95 -0.71
N LEU A 58 7.58 -10.81 -1.12
CA LEU A 58 6.28 -10.38 -1.65
C LEU A 58 5.45 -9.63 -0.62
N LYS A 59 5.34 -10.16 0.60
CA LYS A 59 4.65 -9.47 1.70
C LYS A 59 5.25 -8.09 1.96
N ARG A 60 6.58 -7.96 1.91
CA ARG A 60 7.29 -6.69 2.05
C ARG A 60 6.98 -5.74 0.88
N LYS A 61 6.99 -6.22 -0.36
CA LYS A 61 6.60 -5.43 -1.54
C LYS A 61 5.16 -4.93 -1.45
N ILE A 62 4.21 -5.80 -1.07
CA ILE A 62 2.80 -5.42 -0.85
C ILE A 62 2.69 -4.36 0.25
N LYS A 63 3.39 -4.54 1.37
CA LYS A 63 3.43 -3.54 2.45
C LYS A 63 3.93 -2.20 1.95
N ASN A 64 5.02 -2.18 1.20
CA ASN A 64 5.59 -0.95 0.64
C ASN A 64 4.61 -0.27 -0.33
N LEU A 65 3.94 -1.02 -1.21
CA LEU A 65 2.91 -0.48 -2.11
C LEU A 65 1.79 0.22 -1.34
N ARG A 66 1.28 -0.43 -0.29
CA ARG A 66 0.25 0.15 0.58
C ARG A 66 0.73 1.40 1.29
N SER A 67 1.96 1.39 1.81
CA SER A 67 2.56 2.54 2.51
C SER A 67 2.75 3.74 1.59
N THR A 68 3.24 3.52 0.36
CA THR A 68 3.36 4.58 -0.64
C THR A 68 1.99 5.12 -1.02
N PHE A 69 1.01 4.26 -1.32
CA PHE A 69 -0.35 4.69 -1.63
C PHE A 69 -0.99 5.51 -0.49
N ALA A 70 -0.81 5.09 0.76
CA ALA A 70 -1.27 5.85 1.93
C ALA A 70 -0.57 7.22 2.07
N LYS A 71 0.71 7.33 1.66
CA LYS A 71 1.43 8.61 1.61
C LYS A 71 0.84 9.53 0.55
N GLU A 72 0.60 9.02 -0.66
CA GLU A 72 -0.05 9.76 -1.74
C GLU A 72 -1.42 10.30 -1.30
N LEU A 73 -2.27 9.46 -0.69
CA LEU A 73 -3.57 9.90 -0.17
C LEU A 73 -3.44 10.98 0.92
N ARG A 74 -2.40 10.91 1.78
CA ARG A 74 -2.13 11.97 2.77
C ARG A 74 -1.73 13.28 2.12
N ASN A 75 -0.93 13.24 1.06
CA ASN A 75 -0.52 14.45 0.35
C ASN A 75 -1.73 15.15 -0.30
N ILE A 76 -2.63 14.38 -0.94
CA ILE A 76 -3.90 14.90 -1.48
C ILE A 76 -4.77 15.50 -0.37
N ALA A 77 -4.93 14.80 0.75
CA ALA A 77 -5.74 15.31 1.85
C ALA A 77 -5.13 16.57 2.50
N LYS A 78 -3.80 16.71 2.50
CA LYS A 78 -3.11 17.90 3.01
C LYS A 78 -3.26 19.09 2.08
N SER A 79 -3.11 18.92 0.76
CA SER A 79 -3.29 20.03 -0.18
C SER A 79 -4.70 20.61 -0.10
N GLN A 80 -5.72 19.76 0.04
CA GLN A 80 -7.12 20.19 0.20
C GLN A 80 -7.38 20.99 1.48
N LYS A 81 -6.66 20.72 2.58
CA LYS A 81 -6.89 21.38 3.88
C LYS A 81 -6.25 22.76 3.99
N SER A 82 -5.18 23.04 3.24
CA SER A 82 -4.39 24.27 3.40
C SER A 82 -5.02 25.53 2.78
N GLY A 83 -6.32 25.52 2.46
CA GLY A 83 -6.97 26.66 1.80
C GLY A 83 -6.47 26.92 0.37
N ALA A 84 -5.88 25.89 -0.25
CA ALA A 84 -5.42 25.92 -1.63
C ALA A 84 -6.55 26.29 -2.59
N SER A 85 -6.26 27.18 -3.56
CA SER A 85 -7.08 27.32 -4.77
C SER A 85 -7.17 25.97 -5.49
N ALA A 86 -8.20 25.74 -6.31
CA ALA A 86 -8.39 24.48 -7.03
C ALA A 86 -7.17 24.07 -7.89
N ASP A 87 -6.32 25.04 -8.25
CA ASP A 87 -5.06 24.88 -9.01
C ASP A 87 -3.89 24.30 -8.18
N ASP A 88 -3.96 24.30 -6.83
CA ASP A 88 -2.88 23.88 -5.92
C ASP A 88 -3.11 22.47 -5.31
N ILE A 89 -4.09 21.72 -5.83
CA ILE A 89 -4.36 20.37 -5.34
C ILE A 89 -3.26 19.43 -5.83
N TYR A 90 -2.49 18.88 -4.89
CA TYR A 90 -1.50 17.83 -5.16
C TYR A 90 -2.06 16.69 -6.02
N GLU A 91 -1.46 16.48 -7.19
CA GLU A 91 -1.71 15.34 -8.06
C GLU A 91 -0.66 14.23 -7.84
N PRO A 92 -1.08 12.99 -7.51
CA PRO A 92 -0.16 11.86 -7.36
C PRO A 92 0.55 11.53 -8.68
N SER A 93 1.88 11.66 -8.71
CA SER A 93 2.70 11.33 -9.88
C SER A 93 3.12 9.86 -9.93
N TRP A 94 2.80 9.09 -8.89
CA TRP A 94 3.21 7.68 -8.82
C TRP A 94 2.41 6.81 -9.78
N LYS A 95 3.10 6.22 -10.78
CA LYS A 95 2.49 5.40 -11.84
C LYS A 95 1.55 4.27 -11.39
N TRP A 96 1.70 3.77 -10.16
CA TRP A 96 0.87 2.68 -9.63
C TRP A 96 -0.33 3.16 -8.80
N PHE A 97 -0.44 4.48 -8.59
CA PHE A 97 -1.47 5.06 -7.73
C PHE A 97 -2.87 4.67 -8.18
N GLN A 98 -3.18 4.83 -9.47
CA GLN A 98 -4.48 4.48 -10.04
C GLN A 98 -4.79 2.98 -9.94
N HIS A 99 -3.79 2.11 -10.12
CA HIS A 99 -3.96 0.66 -9.98
C HIS A 99 -4.28 0.21 -8.54
N LEU A 100 -3.91 1.02 -7.54
CA LEU A 100 -4.12 0.75 -6.13
C LEU A 100 -5.40 1.40 -5.58
N ASP A 101 -6.21 2.04 -6.42
CA ASP A 101 -7.40 2.77 -5.96
C ASP A 101 -8.45 1.89 -5.26
N PHE A 102 -8.47 0.58 -5.55
CA PHE A 102 -9.29 -0.41 -4.82
C PHE A 102 -8.99 -0.45 -3.31
N LEU A 103 -7.84 0.06 -2.86
CA LEU A 103 -7.47 0.15 -1.46
C LEU A 103 -7.98 1.42 -0.77
N ARG A 104 -8.49 2.41 -1.51
CA ARG A 104 -8.87 3.74 -0.98
C ARG A 104 -9.83 3.65 0.19
N THR A 105 -10.84 2.80 0.10
CA THR A 105 -11.84 2.57 1.17
C THR A 105 -11.32 1.69 2.32
N HIS A 106 -10.16 1.06 2.15
CA HIS A 106 -9.55 0.12 3.11
C HIS A 106 -8.27 0.66 3.76
N ILE A 107 -7.78 1.82 3.33
CA ILE A 107 -6.64 2.51 3.92
C ILE A 107 -7.16 3.71 4.69
N GLN A 108 -7.04 3.63 6.01
CA GLN A 108 -7.37 4.73 6.90
C GLN A 108 -6.25 5.77 6.81
N VAL A 109 -6.51 6.85 6.08
CA VAL A 109 -5.69 8.05 6.10
C VAL A 109 -6.01 8.77 7.40
N ARG A 110 -5.42 8.32 8.51
CA ARG A 110 -5.47 9.11 9.75
C ARG A 110 -4.84 10.47 9.43
N ALA A 111 -5.60 11.54 9.58
CA ALA A 111 -5.05 12.87 9.64
C ALA A 111 -4.08 12.85 10.83
N GLY A 112 -2.77 12.83 10.55
CA GLY A 112 -1.78 12.96 11.61
C GLY A 112 -1.93 14.36 12.17
N GLU A 113 -2.36 14.46 13.43
CA GLU A 113 -1.93 15.55 14.29
C GLU A 113 -0.42 15.66 14.12
N SER A 114 0.01 16.82 13.67
CA SER A 114 1.41 17.16 13.58
C SER A 114 1.93 17.20 15.01
N ASN A 115 2.86 16.31 15.39
CA ASN A 115 3.82 16.66 16.43
C ASN A 115 4.70 17.78 15.85
N LEU A 116 4.17 19.00 15.88
CA LEU A 116 4.98 20.20 15.96
C LEU A 116 5.37 20.28 17.42
N ASP A 117 6.46 19.59 17.79
CA ASP A 117 7.15 19.90 19.02
C ASP A 117 7.72 21.31 18.86
N GLU A 118 6.92 22.23 19.36
CA GLU A 118 7.27 23.54 19.86
C GLU A 118 8.61 23.50 20.62
N VAL A 119 9.66 24.05 20.00
CA VAL A 119 10.76 24.64 20.76
C VAL A 119 11.03 26.03 20.18
N LEU A 120 10.08 26.93 20.45
CA LEU A 120 10.35 28.34 20.61
C LEU A 120 10.20 28.65 22.10
N VAL A 121 11.31 28.81 22.81
CA VAL A 121 11.68 30.04 23.50
C VAL A 121 12.84 29.79 24.46
N SER A 122 13.82 30.68 24.33
CA SER A 122 14.88 31.09 25.23
C SER A 122 14.82 30.67 26.70
N SER A 123 15.94 30.20 27.23
CA SER A 123 16.69 30.82 28.34
C SER A 123 18.12 30.28 28.38
#